data_AF-A0A452SW62-F1
#
_entry.id   AF-A0A452SW62-F1
#
_cell.length_a   1.000
_cell.length_b   1.000
_cell.length_c   1.000
_cell.angle_alpha   90.00
_cell.angle_beta   90.00
_cell.angle_gamma   90.00
#
_symmetry.space_group_name_H-M   'P 1'
#
loop_
_entity.id
_entity.type
_entity.pdbx_description
1 polymer ?
#
loop_
_entity_poly.entity_id
_entity_poly.type
_entity_poly.pdbx_seq_one_letter_code
_entity_poly.pdbx_strand_id
1 'polypeptide(L)'
;MHSSAAATLAGPRTMEGESIKPSSQPPVQAGDDEKNQRTITVNSAHMGKAFKVMNELRSKQLLCDVMIVAEDVEIEAHRVVLAACSPYFCAMFTGDMSESKAKKIEIKDVDGRTLNKLIDYIYTAEIEVTEENVQVLLPAASLLQLMDVRQNCCDFLQSQLHPTNCLGIRAFADVHTCTDLLQQANAYAGNGEPG
;
A
#
# COMPACT_ATOMS: atom_id res chain seq x y z
N MET A 1 -5.39 2.27 74.17
CA MET A 1 -6.07 3.59 74.26
C MET A 1 -5.94 4.22 72.88
N HIS A 2 -6.98 4.31 72.06
CA HIS A 2 -8.10 5.30 72.13
C HIS A 2 -7.57 6.74 72.00
N SER A 3 -8.05 7.61 71.11
CA SER A 3 -9.11 7.55 70.07
C SER A 3 -8.78 8.60 68.98
N SER A 4 -9.05 8.41 67.68
CA SER A 4 -10.33 8.50 66.93
C SER A 4 -10.87 9.93 66.69
N ALA A 5 -11.06 10.27 65.39
CA ALA A 5 -12.01 11.25 64.83
C ALA A 5 -11.93 12.74 65.24
N ALA A 6 -12.69 13.69 64.63
CA ALA A 6 -12.96 13.99 63.22
C ALA A 6 -13.71 15.36 63.08
N ALA A 7 -13.60 16.01 61.91
CA ALA A 7 -14.66 16.79 61.24
C ALA A 7 -15.27 18.11 61.84
N THR A 8 -15.37 19.13 60.96
CA THR A 8 -16.63 19.89 60.64
C THR A 8 -17.04 21.22 61.35
N LEU A 9 -17.09 22.29 60.53
CA LEU A 9 -17.97 23.49 60.47
C LEU A 9 -17.95 24.70 61.46
N ALA A 10 -17.46 25.83 60.91
CA ALA A 10 -18.20 27.09 60.56
C ALA A 10 -18.73 28.14 61.59
N GLY A 11 -18.25 29.39 61.40
CA GLY A 11 -18.99 30.66 61.59
C GLY A 11 -18.97 31.31 62.99
N PRO A 12 -19.49 32.55 63.17
CA PRO A 12 -20.13 33.49 62.21
C PRO A 12 -19.45 34.91 62.16
N ARG A 13 -19.62 35.76 61.11
CA ARG A 13 -20.48 36.99 60.96
C ARG A 13 -20.26 38.16 61.98
N THR A 14 -20.45 39.48 61.72
CA THR A 14 -20.81 40.38 60.56
C THR A 14 -20.65 41.87 61.02
N MET A 15 -20.78 42.96 60.23
CA MET A 15 -20.94 43.11 58.75
C MET A 15 -19.65 43.58 58.04
N GLU A 16 -19.31 44.87 57.73
CA GLU A 16 -20.00 46.18 57.85
C GLU A 16 -19.27 47.29 57.02
N GLY A 17 -19.90 48.47 56.80
CA GLY A 17 -19.21 49.70 56.31
C GLY A 17 -19.56 50.22 54.89
N GLU A 18 -20.78 50.74 54.69
CA GLU A 18 -21.33 51.23 53.40
C GLU A 18 -21.10 52.73 53.09
N SER A 19 -21.35 53.27 51.88
CA SER A 19 -21.84 52.66 50.62
C SER A 19 -20.92 52.97 49.40
N ILE A 20 -21.15 53.75 48.32
CA ILE A 20 -22.27 54.49 47.70
C ILE A 20 -22.04 54.57 46.15
N LYS A 21 -23.00 55.10 45.36
CA LYS A 21 -23.06 55.17 43.86
C LYS A 21 -23.93 56.40 43.41
N PRO A 22 -24.29 56.69 42.12
CA PRO A 22 -24.12 55.96 40.83
C PRO A 22 -23.81 56.82 39.55
N SER A 23 -23.97 56.18 38.36
CA SER A 23 -24.02 56.71 36.97
C SER A 23 -22.67 56.98 36.27
N SER A 24 -22.42 56.63 34.98
CA SER A 24 -23.25 56.06 33.89
C SER A 24 -22.49 54.99 33.06
N GLN A 25 -23.20 54.20 32.23
CA GLN A 25 -22.73 53.10 31.35
C GLN A 25 -22.16 53.58 29.97
N PRO A 26 -21.57 52.76 29.05
CA PRO A 26 -21.73 51.29 28.84
C PRO A 26 -20.38 50.52 28.57
N PRO A 27 -20.22 49.47 27.71
CA PRO A 27 -19.66 48.19 28.22
C PRO A 27 -18.50 47.53 27.41
N VAL A 28 -17.86 46.52 28.01
CA VAL A 28 -17.28 45.37 27.26
C VAL A 28 -17.53 44.07 28.05
N GLN A 29 -18.09 43.07 27.37
CA GLN A 29 -18.10 41.65 27.74
C GLN A 29 -17.54 40.83 26.55
N ALA A 30 -17.36 39.51 26.74
CA ALA A 30 -16.49 38.61 25.96
C ALA A 30 -15.00 38.82 26.28
N GLY A 31 -14.21 37.79 26.63
CA GLY A 31 -14.57 36.37 26.78
C GLY A 31 -14.57 35.62 25.45
N ASP A 32 -13.38 35.14 25.07
CA ASP A 32 -13.14 34.19 23.99
C ASP A 32 -12.35 33.02 24.56
N ASP A 33 -12.90 31.81 24.49
CA ASP A 33 -12.22 30.59 24.92
C ASP A 33 -10.97 30.30 24.07
N GLU A 34 -9.97 29.65 24.69
CA GLU A 34 -8.66 29.44 24.10
C GLU A 34 -8.74 28.64 22.79
N LYS A 35 -8.55 29.34 21.67
CA LYS A 35 -8.86 28.84 20.33
C LYS A 35 -7.91 27.69 19.95
N ASN A 36 -8.39 26.46 20.11
CA ASN A 36 -7.69 25.18 19.92
C ASN A 36 -7.12 25.02 18.49
N GLN A 37 -5.99 25.68 18.23
CA GLN A 37 -5.46 25.89 16.89
C GLN A 37 -4.62 24.69 16.42
N ARG A 38 -5.32 23.62 16.03
CA ARG A 38 -4.73 22.42 15.45
C ARG A 38 -4.25 22.69 14.03
N THR A 39 -2.97 22.42 13.76
CA THR A 39 -2.39 22.41 12.42
C THR A 39 -2.16 20.97 11.98
N ILE A 40 -2.72 20.59 10.82
CA ILE A 40 -2.45 19.30 10.18
C ILE A 40 -1.39 19.53 9.10
N THR A 41 -0.35 18.70 9.06
CA THR A 41 0.70 18.75 8.04
C THR A 41 0.86 17.38 7.38
N VAL A 42 1.21 17.38 6.08
CA VAL A 42 1.38 16.14 5.29
C VAL A 42 2.75 16.18 4.63
N ASN A 43 3.55 15.13 4.86
CA ASN A 43 4.88 14.97 4.28
C ASN A 43 4.81 13.93 3.15
N SER A 44 4.61 14.40 1.91
CA SER A 44 4.49 13.55 0.71
C SER A 44 5.70 12.62 0.50
N ALA A 45 6.89 13.04 0.92
CA ALA A 45 8.12 12.25 0.79
C ALA A 45 8.29 11.18 1.89
N HIS A 46 7.40 11.09 2.89
CA HIS A 46 7.56 10.16 4.01
C HIS A 46 7.50 8.69 3.58
N MET A 47 6.50 8.30 2.79
CA MET A 47 6.29 6.91 2.39
C MET A 47 7.41 6.41 1.47
N GLY A 48 7.79 7.19 0.43
CA GLY A 48 8.91 6.82 -0.46
C GLY A 48 10.26 6.71 0.26
N LYS A 49 10.52 7.57 1.26
CA LYS A 49 11.71 7.43 2.12
C LYS A 49 11.66 6.16 2.98
N ALA A 50 10.50 5.80 3.53
CA ALA A 50 10.32 4.57 4.30
C ALA A 50 10.54 3.32 3.41
N PHE A 51 9.92 3.26 2.23
CA PHE A 51 10.11 2.15 1.28
C PHE A 51 11.56 2.01 0.82
N LYS A 52 12.26 3.12 0.51
CA LYS A 52 13.69 3.07 0.22
C LYS A 52 14.51 2.45 1.37
N VAL A 53 14.22 2.83 2.62
CA VAL A 53 14.88 2.22 3.79
C VAL A 53 14.51 0.74 3.94
N MET A 54 13.27 0.34 3.69
CA MET A 54 12.88 -1.09 3.72
C MET A 54 13.59 -1.91 2.63
N ASN A 55 13.87 -1.33 1.46
CA ASN A 55 14.67 -1.97 0.42
C ASN A 55 16.16 -2.07 0.81
N GLU A 56 16.69 -1.04 1.48
CA GLU A 56 18.01 -1.07 2.10
C GLU A 56 18.14 -2.05 3.27
N LEU A 57 17.04 -2.41 3.95
CA LEU A 57 17.01 -3.48 4.95
C LEU A 57 16.97 -4.86 4.28
N ARG A 58 16.13 -5.03 3.25
CA ARG A 58 16.04 -6.26 2.44
C ARG A 58 17.39 -6.67 1.87
N SER A 59 18.07 -5.74 1.19
CA SER A 59 19.40 -5.98 0.59
C SER A 59 20.52 -6.23 1.61
N LYS A 60 20.31 -5.92 2.90
CA LYS A 60 21.21 -6.24 4.01
C LYS A 60 20.74 -7.47 4.82
N GLN A 61 19.67 -8.14 4.38
CA GLN A 61 19.00 -9.27 5.07
C GLN A 61 18.59 -8.94 6.52
N LEU A 62 18.31 -7.67 6.80
CA LEU A 62 17.90 -7.20 8.12
C LEU A 62 16.38 -7.25 8.24
N LEU A 63 15.88 -7.79 9.36
CA LEU A 63 14.45 -7.92 9.70
C LEU A 63 13.60 -8.74 8.71
N CYS A 64 14.23 -9.45 7.77
CA CYS A 64 13.55 -10.36 6.86
C CYS A 64 12.99 -11.58 7.62
N ASP A 65 11.76 -11.94 7.34
CA ASP A 65 10.98 -12.97 8.03
C ASP A 65 10.35 -14.01 7.07
N VAL A 66 10.64 -13.89 5.78
CA VAL A 66 10.36 -14.91 4.76
C VAL A 66 11.41 -14.90 3.65
N MET A 67 11.82 -16.10 3.24
CA MET A 67 12.52 -16.37 2.00
C MET A 67 11.51 -16.85 0.95
N ILE A 68 11.36 -16.11 -0.14
CA ILE A 68 10.58 -16.54 -1.31
C ILE A 68 11.54 -17.20 -2.30
N VAL A 69 11.14 -18.31 -2.91
CA VAL A 69 11.93 -19.05 -3.90
C VAL A 69 11.14 -19.27 -5.17
N ALA A 70 11.79 -19.10 -6.32
CA ALA A 70 11.36 -19.65 -7.60
C ALA A 70 12.58 -20.22 -8.32
N GLU A 71 12.46 -21.44 -8.85
CA GLU A 71 13.55 -22.18 -9.49
C GLU A 71 14.81 -22.28 -8.59
N ASP A 72 15.94 -21.71 -9.01
CA ASP A 72 17.21 -21.64 -8.29
C ASP A 72 17.44 -20.29 -7.56
N VAL A 73 16.47 -19.37 -7.59
CA VAL A 73 16.58 -18.02 -7.02
C VAL A 73 15.90 -17.94 -5.65
N GLU A 74 16.67 -17.60 -4.62
CA GLU A 74 16.20 -17.40 -3.24
C GLU A 74 16.24 -15.91 -2.85
N ILE A 75 15.11 -15.37 -2.36
CA ILE A 75 14.91 -13.94 -2.11
C ILE A 75 14.43 -13.73 -0.66
N GLU A 76 15.30 -13.20 0.19
CA GLU A 76 14.93 -12.71 1.53
C GLU A 76 14.03 -11.47 1.43
N ALA A 77 12.97 -11.42 2.23
CA ALA A 77 11.97 -10.36 2.22
C ALA A 77 11.23 -10.20 3.57
N HIS A 78 10.51 -9.10 3.69
CA HIS A 78 9.58 -8.81 4.79
C HIS A 78 8.14 -9.19 4.37
N ARG A 79 7.50 -10.09 5.12
CA ARG A 79 6.11 -10.55 4.92
C ARG A 79 5.12 -9.39 4.87
N VAL A 80 5.29 -8.40 5.75
CA VAL A 80 4.41 -7.22 5.84
C VAL A 80 4.46 -6.33 4.59
N VAL A 81 5.62 -6.18 3.96
CA VAL A 81 5.76 -5.36 2.73
C VAL A 81 5.14 -6.08 1.54
N LEU A 82 5.45 -7.37 1.40
CA LEU A 82 4.84 -8.22 0.37
C LEU A 82 3.31 -8.26 0.50
N ALA A 83 2.77 -8.46 1.70
CA ALA A 83 1.33 -8.47 1.96
C ALA A 83 0.64 -7.11 1.75
N ALA A 84 1.33 -6.00 2.02
CA ALA A 84 0.79 -4.66 1.78
C ALA A 84 0.65 -4.33 0.29
N CYS A 85 1.49 -4.92 -0.57
CA CYS A 85 1.52 -4.65 -2.01
C CYS A 85 0.88 -5.75 -2.88
N SER A 86 0.56 -6.92 -2.31
CA SER A 86 0.00 -8.07 -3.04
C SER A 86 -1.09 -8.78 -2.22
N PRO A 87 -2.34 -8.86 -2.73
CA PRO A 87 -3.39 -9.66 -2.14
C PRO A 87 -3.05 -11.15 -2.02
N TYR A 88 -2.27 -11.70 -2.96
CA TYR A 88 -1.78 -13.08 -2.94
C TYR A 88 -0.88 -13.34 -1.72
N PHE A 89 0.15 -12.50 -1.52
CA PHE A 89 1.04 -12.61 -0.36
C PHE A 89 0.28 -12.33 0.96
N CYS A 90 -0.69 -11.40 0.94
CA CYS A 90 -1.55 -11.13 2.09
C CYS A 90 -2.35 -12.37 2.52
N ALA A 91 -3.06 -13.02 1.58
CA ALA A 91 -3.82 -14.23 1.85
C ALA A 91 -2.92 -15.38 2.33
N MET A 92 -1.77 -15.58 1.69
CA MET A 92 -0.81 -16.64 2.05
C MET A 92 -0.20 -16.45 3.45
N PHE A 93 0.08 -15.21 3.89
CA PHE A 93 0.67 -14.95 5.20
C PHE A 93 -0.33 -14.78 6.34
N THR A 94 -1.62 -14.54 6.04
CA THR A 94 -2.67 -14.35 7.06
C THR A 94 -3.64 -15.53 7.20
N GLY A 95 -3.67 -16.47 6.25
CA GLY A 95 -4.51 -17.67 6.31
C GLY A 95 -4.01 -18.76 7.28
N ASP A 96 -4.89 -19.69 7.64
CA ASP A 96 -4.59 -20.78 8.60
C ASP A 96 -3.71 -21.93 8.05
N MET A 97 -3.33 -21.87 6.77
CA MET A 97 -2.53 -22.89 6.08
C MET A 97 -1.08 -22.98 6.63
N SER A 98 -0.36 -24.04 6.28
CA SER A 98 1.04 -24.29 6.68
C SER A 98 1.99 -23.14 6.28
N GLU A 99 1.74 -22.56 5.12
CA GLU A 99 2.50 -21.56 4.42
C GLU A 99 2.57 -20.24 5.21
N SER A 100 1.52 -19.89 5.97
CA SER A 100 1.55 -18.71 6.83
C SER A 100 2.57 -18.82 7.97
N LYS A 101 3.05 -20.03 8.30
CA LYS A 101 4.09 -20.30 9.31
C LYS A 101 5.43 -20.72 8.69
N ALA A 102 5.51 -20.91 7.37
CA ALA A 102 6.72 -21.35 6.68
C ALA A 102 7.73 -20.19 6.51
N LYS A 103 8.98 -20.38 6.93
CA LYS A 103 10.06 -19.39 6.71
C LYS A 103 10.56 -19.36 5.27
N LYS A 104 10.37 -20.44 4.51
CA LYS A 104 10.77 -20.59 3.11
C LYS A 104 9.55 -21.03 2.32
N ILE A 105 9.24 -20.32 1.23
CA ILE A 105 8.02 -20.51 0.44
C ILE A 105 8.39 -20.57 -1.03
N GLU A 106 7.95 -21.64 -1.70
CA GLU A 106 8.19 -21.93 -3.11
C GLU A 106 7.01 -21.38 -3.95
N ILE A 107 7.29 -20.42 -4.83
CA ILE A 107 6.35 -19.93 -5.84
C ILE A 107 6.54 -20.78 -7.10
N LYS A 108 5.43 -21.32 -7.60
CA LYS A 108 5.39 -22.18 -8.80
C LYS A 108 4.91 -21.38 -9.99
N ASP A 109 5.20 -21.91 -11.18
CA ASP A 109 4.76 -21.36 -12.46
C ASP A 109 5.24 -19.91 -12.75
N VAL A 110 6.34 -19.50 -12.11
CA VAL A 110 7.06 -18.23 -12.32
C VAL A 110 8.56 -18.52 -12.32
N ASP A 111 9.31 -17.93 -13.25
CA ASP A 111 10.77 -18.07 -13.28
C ASP A 111 11.48 -17.17 -12.24
N GLY A 112 12.68 -17.57 -11.83
CA GLY A 112 13.43 -16.89 -10.76
C GLY A 112 13.78 -15.43 -11.07
N ARG A 113 13.90 -15.04 -12.35
CA ARG A 113 14.25 -13.66 -12.77
C ARG A 113 13.02 -12.77 -12.77
N THR A 114 11.90 -13.27 -13.27
CA THR A 114 10.61 -12.59 -13.26
C THR A 114 10.11 -12.40 -11.83
N LEU A 115 10.23 -13.42 -10.97
CA LEU A 115 9.94 -13.26 -9.54
C LEU A 115 10.79 -12.13 -8.94
N ASN A 116 12.11 -12.11 -9.19
CA ASN A 116 12.98 -11.08 -8.63
C ASN A 116 12.59 -9.66 -9.10
N LYS A 117 12.29 -9.46 -10.40
CA LYS A 117 11.77 -8.18 -10.92
C LYS A 117 10.45 -7.76 -10.25
N LEU A 118 9.55 -8.71 -9.95
CA LEU A 118 8.27 -8.42 -9.27
C LEU A 118 8.44 -8.12 -7.76
N ILE A 119 9.38 -8.79 -7.08
CA ILE A 119 9.73 -8.46 -5.69
C ILE A 119 10.45 -7.10 -5.64
N ASP A 120 11.34 -6.79 -6.58
CA ASP A 120 11.98 -5.47 -6.66
C ASP A 120 10.93 -4.36 -6.84
N TYR A 121 9.97 -4.53 -7.76
CA TYR A 121 8.83 -3.61 -7.94
C TYR A 121 8.06 -3.35 -6.65
N ILE A 122 7.80 -4.37 -5.82
CA ILE A 122 7.13 -4.20 -4.52
C ILE A 122 7.91 -3.26 -3.57
N TYR A 123 9.23 -3.14 -3.71
CA TYR A 123 10.07 -2.28 -2.88
C TYR A 123 10.45 -0.94 -3.53
N THR A 124 10.36 -0.80 -4.86
CA THR A 124 10.71 0.42 -5.62
C THR A 124 9.51 1.21 -6.15
N ALA A 125 8.38 0.53 -6.40
CA ALA A 125 7.27 0.96 -7.26
C ALA A 125 7.68 1.24 -8.73
N GLU A 126 8.84 0.73 -9.17
CA GLU A 126 9.38 0.89 -10.52
C GLU A 126 9.55 -0.48 -11.20
N ILE A 127 9.11 -0.60 -12.45
CA ILE A 127 9.23 -1.85 -13.24
C ILE A 127 9.49 -1.54 -14.72
N GLU A 128 10.27 -2.41 -15.35
CA GLU A 128 10.70 -2.30 -16.74
C GLU A 128 10.05 -3.42 -17.56
N VAL A 129 9.16 -3.05 -18.49
CA VAL A 129 8.48 -3.97 -19.41
C VAL A 129 9.16 -3.90 -20.79
N THR A 130 9.48 -5.05 -21.38
CA THR A 130 10.13 -5.16 -22.70
C THR A 130 9.51 -6.29 -23.51
N GLU A 131 9.74 -6.32 -24.83
CA GLU A 131 9.28 -7.42 -25.70
C GLU A 131 9.79 -8.79 -25.22
N GLU A 132 11.03 -8.84 -24.71
CA GLU A 132 11.65 -10.06 -24.19
C GLU A 132 11.02 -10.56 -22.89
N ASN A 133 10.50 -9.67 -22.03
CA ASN A 133 10.02 -10.03 -20.69
C ASN A 133 8.50 -10.05 -20.53
N VAL A 134 7.74 -9.31 -21.36
CA VAL A 134 6.30 -9.10 -21.13
C VAL A 134 5.48 -10.39 -21.15
N GLN A 135 5.93 -11.39 -21.92
CA GLN A 135 5.25 -12.70 -22.03
C GLN A 135 5.35 -13.56 -20.77
N VAL A 136 6.41 -13.41 -19.96
CA VAL A 136 6.54 -14.08 -18.65
C VAL A 136 6.09 -13.17 -17.50
N LEU A 137 6.26 -11.86 -17.67
CA LEU A 137 5.93 -10.87 -16.64
C LEU A 137 4.42 -10.72 -16.42
N LEU A 138 3.61 -10.72 -17.49
CA LEU A 138 2.15 -10.61 -17.38
C LEU A 138 1.50 -11.75 -16.57
N PRO A 139 1.74 -13.05 -16.87
CA PRO A 139 1.17 -14.14 -16.08
C PRO A 139 1.66 -14.12 -14.62
N ALA A 140 2.95 -13.88 -14.38
CA ALA A 140 3.50 -13.82 -13.02
C ALA A 140 2.92 -12.65 -12.20
N ALA A 141 2.77 -11.47 -12.81
CA ALA A 141 2.08 -10.34 -12.19
C ALA A 141 0.60 -10.64 -11.90
N SER A 142 -0.07 -11.37 -12.80
CA SER A 142 -1.47 -11.79 -12.60
C SER A 142 -1.60 -12.81 -11.47
N LEU A 143 -0.67 -13.76 -11.34
CA LEU A 143 -0.64 -14.77 -10.27
C LEU A 143 -0.40 -14.12 -8.89
N LEU A 144 0.61 -13.23 -8.79
CA LEU A 144 0.91 -12.49 -7.57
C LEU A 144 -0.05 -11.31 -7.32
N GLN A 145 -1.10 -11.17 -8.14
CA GLN A 145 -2.14 -10.15 -8.07
C GLN A 145 -1.64 -8.69 -8.09
N LEU A 146 -0.52 -8.44 -8.76
CA LEU A 146 0.08 -7.12 -8.98
C LEU A 146 -0.59 -6.43 -10.19
N MET A 147 -1.81 -5.93 -9.96
CA MET A 147 -2.70 -5.44 -11.02
C MET A 147 -2.10 -4.30 -11.86
N ASP A 148 -1.37 -3.37 -11.24
CA ASP A 148 -0.74 -2.25 -11.96
C ASP A 148 0.33 -2.76 -12.95
N VAL A 149 1.12 -3.76 -12.56
CA VAL A 149 2.12 -4.39 -13.44
C VAL A 149 1.43 -5.14 -14.58
N ARG A 150 0.36 -5.89 -14.28
CA ARG A 150 -0.46 -6.56 -15.30
C ARG A 150 -1.02 -5.55 -16.32
N GLN A 151 -1.50 -4.39 -15.86
CA GLN A 151 -2.01 -3.35 -16.76
C GLN A 151 -0.89 -2.74 -17.63
N ASN A 152 0.25 -2.38 -17.05
CA ASN A 152 1.41 -1.90 -17.83
C ASN A 152 1.85 -2.93 -18.89
N CYS A 153 1.77 -4.23 -18.60
CA CYS A 153 2.04 -5.28 -19.58
C CYS A 153 0.98 -5.34 -20.70
N CYS A 154 -0.31 -5.16 -20.38
CA CYS A 154 -1.38 -5.05 -21.38
C CYS A 154 -1.20 -3.82 -22.28
N ASP A 155 -0.93 -2.66 -21.69
CA ASP A 155 -0.77 -1.39 -22.40
C ASP A 155 0.46 -1.43 -23.32
N PHE A 156 1.56 -2.05 -22.86
CA PHE A 156 2.74 -2.33 -23.67
C PHE A 156 2.40 -3.23 -24.86
N LEU A 157 1.73 -4.37 -24.64
CA LEU A 157 1.32 -5.28 -25.72
C LEU A 157 0.36 -4.61 -26.72
N GLN A 158 -0.54 -3.75 -26.25
CA GLN A 158 -1.41 -2.96 -27.13
C GLN A 158 -0.60 -1.98 -27.99
N SER A 159 0.43 -1.34 -27.43
CA SER A 159 1.31 -0.42 -28.17
C SER A 159 2.12 -1.10 -29.27
N GLN A 160 2.37 -2.40 -29.14
CA GLN A 160 3.14 -3.21 -30.12
C GLN A 160 2.26 -4.00 -31.10
N LEU A 161 0.95 -3.72 -31.19
CA LEU A 161 0.06 -4.40 -32.15
C LEU A 161 0.45 -4.12 -33.61
N HIS A 162 0.88 -5.17 -34.31
CA HIS A 162 1.35 -5.16 -35.69
C HIS A 162 0.77 -6.37 -36.46
N PRO A 163 0.57 -6.33 -37.80
CA PRO A 163 -0.09 -7.42 -38.53
C PRO A 163 0.64 -8.77 -38.46
N THR A 164 1.94 -8.77 -38.13
CA THR A 164 2.74 -9.98 -37.95
C THR A 164 2.65 -10.61 -36.56
N ASN A 165 2.17 -9.88 -35.53
CA ASN A 165 2.12 -10.36 -34.15
C ASN A 165 0.71 -10.34 -33.54
N CYS A 166 -0.27 -9.66 -34.15
CA CYS A 166 -1.62 -9.46 -33.59
C CYS A 166 -2.35 -10.78 -33.26
N LEU A 167 -2.15 -11.84 -34.04
CA LEU A 167 -2.71 -13.17 -33.77
C LEU A 167 -2.11 -13.82 -32.51
N GLY A 168 -0.81 -13.62 -32.26
CA GLY A 168 -0.11 -14.08 -31.06
C GLY A 168 -0.53 -13.28 -29.83
N ILE A 169 -0.57 -11.94 -29.94
CA ILE A 169 -1.06 -11.05 -28.88
C ILE A 169 -2.52 -11.38 -28.52
N ARG A 170 -3.37 -11.65 -29.52
CA ARG A 170 -4.75 -12.11 -29.31
C ARG A 170 -4.80 -13.42 -28.52
N ALA A 171 -4.05 -14.44 -28.93
CA ALA A 171 -4.04 -15.74 -28.25
C ALA A 171 -3.52 -15.63 -26.81
N PHE A 172 -2.50 -14.80 -26.59
CA PHE A 172 -1.95 -14.52 -25.27
C PHE A 172 -2.97 -13.77 -24.36
N ALA A 173 -3.68 -12.78 -24.92
CA ALA A 173 -4.72 -12.05 -24.21
C ALA A 173 -5.93 -12.94 -23.82
N ASP A 174 -6.29 -13.90 -24.67
CA ASP A 174 -7.34 -14.89 -24.41
C ASP A 174 -6.96 -15.80 -23.23
N VAL A 175 -5.75 -16.40 -23.29
CA VAL A 175 -5.21 -17.29 -22.24
C VAL A 175 -5.09 -16.59 -20.88
N HIS A 176 -4.73 -15.29 -20.85
CA HIS A 176 -4.56 -14.53 -19.61
C HIS A 176 -5.77 -13.67 -19.23
N THR A 177 -6.92 -13.87 -19.88
CA THR A 177 -8.19 -13.15 -19.61
C THR A 177 -8.06 -11.61 -19.66
N CYS A 178 -7.19 -11.11 -20.52
CA CYS A 178 -6.98 -9.69 -20.76
C CYS A 178 -8.03 -9.19 -21.78
N THR A 179 -9.28 -9.07 -21.34
CA THR A 179 -10.46 -8.71 -22.16
C THR A 179 -10.22 -7.54 -23.12
N ASP A 180 -9.56 -6.50 -22.63
CA ASP A 180 -9.42 -5.24 -23.33
C ASP A 180 -8.35 -5.36 -24.43
N LEU A 181 -7.22 -6.00 -24.11
CA LEU A 181 -6.19 -6.37 -25.09
C LEU A 181 -6.73 -7.37 -26.13
N LEU A 182 -7.58 -8.31 -25.72
CA LEU A 182 -8.26 -9.26 -26.59
C LEU A 182 -9.23 -8.56 -27.55
N GLN A 183 -9.99 -7.57 -27.07
CA GLN A 183 -10.88 -6.76 -27.90
C GLN A 183 -10.10 -5.91 -28.91
N GLN A 184 -9.01 -5.27 -28.48
CA GLN A 184 -8.14 -4.46 -29.34
C GLN A 184 -7.45 -5.33 -30.41
N ALA A 185 -6.89 -6.48 -30.04
CA ALA A 185 -6.28 -7.40 -30.99
C ALA A 185 -7.29 -7.99 -32.00
N ASN A 186 -8.54 -8.25 -31.57
CA ASN A 186 -9.63 -8.65 -32.48
C ASN A 186 -10.03 -7.53 -33.44
N ALA A 187 -10.19 -6.29 -32.96
CA ALA A 187 -10.49 -5.13 -33.81
C ALA A 187 -9.38 -4.85 -34.83
N TYR A 188 -8.12 -5.00 -34.41
CA TYR A 188 -6.95 -4.87 -35.29
C TYR A 188 -6.92 -5.95 -36.37
N ALA A 189 -7.16 -7.22 -36.00
CA ALA A 189 -7.18 -8.33 -36.95
C ALA A 189 -8.37 -8.24 -37.93
N GLY A 190 -9.56 -7.85 -37.46
CA GLY A 190 -10.77 -7.70 -38.29
C GLY A 190 -10.70 -6.56 -39.31
N ASN A 191 -9.87 -5.54 -39.05
CA ASN A 191 -9.58 -4.46 -40.00
C ASN A 191 -8.43 -4.80 -40.97
N GLY A 192 -7.87 -6.02 -40.89
CA GLY A 192 -6.66 -6.43 -41.60
C GLY A 192 -6.88 -7.23 -42.90
N GLU A 193 -8.13 -7.55 -43.28
CA GLU A 193 -8.43 -8.24 -44.54
C GLU A 193 -8.65 -7.25 -45.69
N PRO A 194 -7.77 -7.21 -46.73
CA PRO A 194 -8.05 -6.47 -47.96
C PRO A 194 -8.95 -7.31 -48.88
N GLY A 195 -10.13 -6.76 -49.20
CA GLY A 195 -11.00 -7.21 -50.30
C GLY A 195 -10.70 -6.49 -51.61
#